data_AF-A0A2H1JMS6-F1
#
_entry.id   AF-A0A2H1JMS6-F1
#
_cell.length_a   1.000
_cell.length_b   1.000
_cell.length_c   1.000
_cell.angle_alpha   90.00
_cell.angle_beta   90.00
_cell.angle_gamma   90.00
#
_symmetry.space_group_name_H-M   'P 1'
#
loop_
_entity.id
_entity.type
_entity.pdbx_description
1 polymer ?
#
loop_
_entity_poly.entity_id
_entity_poly.type
_entity_poly.pdbx_seq_one_letter_code
_entity_poly.pdbx_strand_id
1 'polypeptide(L)'
;MHITSRGTCAVAATALSVLLLTSACTSGTEADRGEDTGKKDVATGGKAFAKADEETAELGSDAEPGAFPRTVKHANGTTEIEEAPKRVVVLDTGELDDVLALGITPVGMVTTEGAHPVPSYLDDQVKNVDTVGTINELDLEAIAELEPDLILGSQLRADTLHDELESIAPTVFSIRPGFPWKENFMLVGEALGMENEATDVLNEYAKATDELDETVEGEPTISLVRFMPDRLRLYGNKSLIGVILDDAGLARPEAQDVAELAVEISPENLDQAGGDYVFYTSYGDPEATGETAAVSGSQWSGIKAVEDDRAFRVEDDVWFLGLGPIGAKQIVDDLDGYLTD
;
A
#
# COMPACT_ATOMS: atom_id res chain seq x y z
N MET A 1 -24.85 13.42 -102.52
CA MET A 1 -24.86 11.95 -102.33
C MET A 1 -23.84 11.66 -101.24
N HIS A 2 -24.29 11.53 -100.00
CA HIS A 2 -23.42 11.61 -98.80
C HIS A 2 -22.63 10.31 -98.57
N ILE A 3 -21.36 10.49 -98.22
CA ILE A 3 -20.34 9.46 -97.96
C ILE A 3 -19.69 9.74 -96.58
N THR A 4 -19.71 8.70 -95.74
CA THR A 4 -18.80 8.23 -94.66
C THR A 4 -18.25 9.11 -93.52
N SER A 5 -18.58 8.65 -92.30
CA SER A 5 -17.75 8.23 -91.12
C SER A 5 -16.71 9.14 -90.47
N ARG A 6 -16.71 9.23 -89.10
CA ARG A 6 -15.83 8.50 -88.14
C ARG A 6 -15.85 9.10 -86.72
N GLY A 7 -15.70 8.21 -85.70
CA GLY A 7 -15.11 8.43 -84.35
C GLY A 7 -15.95 9.24 -83.34
N THR A 8 -15.94 9.02 -82.01
CA THR A 8 -15.00 8.31 -81.11
C THR A 8 -15.67 8.10 -79.72
N CYS A 9 -15.09 7.20 -78.92
CA CYS A 9 -15.43 6.71 -77.57
C CYS A 9 -15.92 7.70 -76.50
N ALA A 10 -16.73 7.19 -75.55
CA ALA A 10 -16.44 7.19 -74.11
C ALA A 10 -17.42 6.29 -73.34
N VAL A 11 -16.89 5.40 -72.50
CA VAL A 11 -17.59 4.59 -71.50
C VAL A 11 -17.32 5.22 -70.13
N ALA A 12 -18.34 5.41 -69.30
CA ALA A 12 -18.19 5.49 -67.85
C ALA A 12 -19.51 5.14 -67.14
N ALA A 13 -19.41 4.20 -66.22
CA ALA A 13 -20.49 3.59 -65.46
C ALA A 13 -20.94 4.47 -64.28
N THR A 14 -22.23 4.41 -63.97
CA THR A 14 -22.92 5.14 -62.91
C THR A 14 -22.92 4.33 -61.62
N ALA A 15 -22.46 4.91 -60.50
CA ALA A 15 -22.64 4.37 -59.16
C ALA A 15 -23.25 5.45 -58.23
N LEU A 16 -24.22 4.98 -57.44
CA LEU A 16 -25.15 5.68 -56.58
C LEU A 16 -24.45 6.22 -55.30
N SER A 17 -24.78 7.42 -54.83
CA SER A 17 -24.42 7.87 -53.48
C SER A 17 -25.45 8.86 -52.93
N VAL A 18 -25.86 8.60 -51.69
CA VAL A 18 -26.97 9.17 -50.93
C VAL A 18 -26.61 10.53 -50.33
N LEU A 19 -27.60 11.42 -50.25
CA LEU A 19 -27.50 12.79 -49.72
C LEU A 19 -27.11 12.84 -48.24
N LEU A 20 -26.10 13.66 -47.94
CA LEU A 20 -25.79 14.22 -46.61
C LEU A 20 -26.44 15.61 -46.51
N LEU A 21 -27.24 15.83 -45.46
CA LEU A 21 -27.72 17.15 -45.06
C LEU A 21 -26.82 17.71 -43.95
N THR A 22 -26.30 18.91 -44.19
CA THR A 22 -25.52 19.72 -43.25
C THR A 22 -26.44 20.65 -42.46
N SER A 23 -26.13 20.85 -41.18
CA SER A 23 -26.41 22.12 -40.47
C SER A 23 -25.36 22.33 -39.38
N ALA A 24 -24.93 23.57 -39.26
CA ALA A 24 -23.74 24.03 -38.57
C ALA A 24 -24.08 24.88 -37.32
N CYS A 25 -23.09 24.98 -36.42
CA CYS A 25 -22.88 25.99 -35.36
C CYS A 25 -23.86 25.92 -34.16
N THR A 26 -23.49 26.12 -32.88
CA THR A 26 -22.33 26.75 -32.24
C THR A 26 -22.34 26.45 -30.72
N SER A 27 -21.15 26.41 -30.12
CA SER A 27 -20.82 26.74 -28.71
C SER A 27 -21.55 26.05 -27.55
N GLY A 28 -20.82 25.16 -26.87
CA GLY A 28 -21.12 24.70 -25.52
C GLY A 28 -20.03 23.75 -25.01
N THR A 29 -19.05 24.32 -24.30
CA THR A 29 -18.16 23.72 -23.29
C THR A 29 -17.75 22.26 -23.47
N GLU A 30 -16.47 22.04 -23.80
CA GLU A 30 -15.78 20.76 -23.57
C GLU A 30 -15.83 20.42 -22.09
N ALA A 31 -16.61 19.39 -21.75
CA ALA A 31 -16.45 18.65 -20.51
C ALA A 31 -15.28 17.67 -20.74
N ASP A 32 -14.21 17.92 -20.01
CA ASP A 32 -13.09 17.02 -19.81
C ASP A 32 -13.63 15.67 -19.30
N ARG A 33 -13.43 14.60 -20.08
CA ARG A 33 -13.68 13.24 -19.59
C ARG A 33 -12.39 12.78 -18.95
N GLY A 34 -12.33 12.92 -17.63
CA GLY A 34 -11.30 12.32 -16.79
C GLY A 34 -11.21 10.82 -17.07
N GLU A 35 -10.00 10.39 -17.40
CA GLU A 35 -9.60 9.00 -17.59
C GLU A 35 -9.33 8.41 -16.20
N ASP A 36 -10.10 7.38 -15.81
CA ASP A 36 -9.99 6.61 -14.56
C ASP A 36 -8.66 5.80 -14.55
N THR A 37 -7.56 6.53 -14.34
CA THR A 37 -6.19 6.02 -14.26
C THR A 37 -5.73 5.86 -12.81
N GLY A 38 -6.42 6.50 -11.85
CA GLY A 38 -6.03 6.56 -10.44
C GLY A 38 -5.94 5.20 -9.75
N LYS A 39 -6.87 4.27 -10.01
CA LYS A 39 -6.94 3.02 -9.20
C LYS A 39 -5.79 2.05 -9.45
N LYS A 40 -5.39 1.86 -10.71
CA LYS A 40 -4.25 0.96 -11.03
C LYS A 40 -2.92 1.64 -10.75
N ASP A 41 -2.83 2.94 -11.02
CA ASP A 41 -1.59 3.69 -10.82
C ASP A 41 -1.27 3.91 -9.34
N VAL A 42 -2.25 3.89 -8.43
CA VAL A 42 -2.04 3.86 -6.97
C VAL A 42 -1.56 2.49 -6.48
N ALA A 43 -1.93 1.41 -7.19
CA ALA A 43 -1.53 0.05 -6.88
C ALA A 43 -0.09 -0.28 -7.33
N THR A 44 0.37 0.30 -8.44
CA THR A 44 1.63 -0.09 -9.10
C THR A 44 2.37 1.08 -9.75
N GLY A 45 3.66 1.25 -9.42
CA GLY A 45 4.76 1.89 -10.18
C GLY A 45 4.51 3.08 -11.12
N GLY A 46 3.49 3.89 -10.82
CA GLY A 46 3.10 5.07 -11.59
C GLY A 46 3.30 6.37 -10.80
N LYS A 47 2.87 7.50 -11.39
CA LYS A 47 2.97 8.81 -10.73
C LYS A 47 2.16 8.88 -9.44
N ALA A 48 0.96 8.30 -9.43
CA ALA A 48 0.10 8.26 -8.25
C ALA A 48 0.70 7.36 -7.15
N PHE A 49 1.26 6.20 -7.52
CA PHE A 49 2.04 5.39 -6.59
C PHE A 49 3.24 6.16 -6.03
N ALA A 50 4.02 6.88 -6.85
CA ALA A 50 5.23 7.55 -6.37
C ALA A 50 4.96 8.70 -5.39
N LYS A 51 3.78 9.33 -5.46
CA LYS A 51 3.39 10.53 -4.71
C LYS A 51 2.41 10.26 -3.57
N ALA A 52 2.03 9.00 -3.32
CA ALA A 52 0.92 8.74 -2.39
C ALA A 52 1.23 9.18 -0.95
N ASP A 53 2.49 9.25 -0.53
CA ASP A 53 2.93 9.84 0.73
C ASP A 53 2.74 11.35 0.75
N GLU A 54 3.25 12.07 -0.27
CA GLU A 54 3.03 13.51 -0.43
C GLU A 54 1.53 13.85 -0.43
N GLU A 55 0.73 13.08 -1.16
CA GLU A 55 -0.71 13.32 -1.30
C GLU A 55 -1.49 12.92 -0.03
N THR A 56 -1.08 11.87 0.68
CA THR A 56 -1.68 11.49 1.97
C THR A 56 -1.35 12.52 3.05
N ALA A 57 -0.16 13.11 3.04
CA ALA A 57 0.21 14.19 3.97
C ALA A 57 -0.64 15.47 3.81
N GLU A 58 -1.38 15.62 2.70
CA GLU A 58 -2.34 16.72 2.49
C GLU A 58 -3.77 16.37 2.93
N LEU A 59 -4.01 15.14 3.42
CA LEU A 59 -5.26 14.71 4.04
C LEU A 59 -5.25 15.09 5.53
N GLY A 60 -6.41 15.02 6.18
CA GLY A 60 -6.54 15.38 7.58
C GLY A 60 -7.65 16.40 7.89
N SER A 61 -7.60 16.97 9.09
CA SER A 61 -8.55 17.95 9.62
C SER A 61 -7.83 19.21 10.08
N ASP A 62 -8.42 20.37 9.76
CA ASP A 62 -7.96 21.67 10.29
C ASP A 62 -8.52 21.98 11.70
N ALA A 63 -9.21 21.03 12.34
CA ALA A 63 -9.76 21.20 13.67
C ALA A 63 -8.66 21.25 14.73
N GLU A 64 -8.92 21.92 15.86
CA GLU A 64 -8.02 21.85 17.01
C GLU A 64 -7.92 20.41 17.54
N PRO A 65 -6.75 19.96 18.03
CA PRO A 65 -6.58 18.60 18.52
C PRO A 65 -7.64 18.15 19.53
N GLY A 66 -8.21 16.96 19.29
CA GLY A 66 -9.29 16.38 20.10
C GLY A 66 -10.65 17.11 20.06
N ALA A 67 -10.82 18.17 19.27
CA ALA A 67 -12.08 18.90 19.17
C ALA A 67 -13.08 18.25 18.19
N PHE A 68 -14.36 18.25 18.55
CA PHE A 68 -15.48 17.78 17.73
C PHE A 68 -16.65 18.81 17.75
N PRO A 69 -17.50 18.87 16.71
CA PRO A 69 -17.41 18.11 15.45
C PRO A 69 -16.20 18.52 14.63
N ARG A 70 -15.74 17.64 13.74
CA ARG A 70 -14.62 17.90 12.82
C ARG A 70 -14.90 17.35 11.43
N THR A 71 -14.35 18.01 10.42
CA THR A 71 -14.36 17.51 9.05
C THR A 71 -12.97 17.02 8.71
N VAL A 72 -12.87 15.76 8.28
CA VAL A 72 -11.62 15.13 7.86
C VAL A 72 -11.65 15.06 6.33
N LYS A 73 -10.67 15.67 5.67
CA LYS A 73 -10.35 15.45 4.26
C LYS A 73 -9.61 14.13 4.15
N HIS A 74 -10.03 13.27 3.23
CA HIS A 74 -9.44 11.95 3.00
C HIS A 74 -9.45 11.62 1.49
N ALA A 75 -8.95 10.46 1.09
CA ALA A 75 -8.74 10.11 -0.32
C ALA A 75 -10.03 10.14 -1.19
N ASN A 76 -11.20 10.02 -0.55
CA ASN A 76 -12.50 9.98 -1.20
C ASN A 76 -13.34 11.26 -1.02
N GLY A 77 -12.77 12.31 -0.42
CA GLY A 77 -13.44 13.59 -0.23
C GLY A 77 -13.31 14.11 1.18
N THR A 78 -14.44 14.38 1.82
CA THR A 78 -14.49 14.90 3.19
C THR A 78 -15.60 14.22 3.96
N THR A 79 -15.32 13.83 5.20
CA THR A 79 -16.27 13.18 6.11
C THR A 79 -16.37 14.01 7.38
N GLU A 80 -17.59 14.29 7.83
CA GLU A 80 -17.86 14.97 9.11
C GLU A 80 -18.00 13.92 10.21
N ILE A 81 -17.26 14.11 11.30
CA ILE A 81 -17.28 13.28 12.49
C ILE A 81 -17.80 14.16 13.64
N GLU A 82 -18.99 13.82 14.13
CA GLU A 82 -19.75 14.66 15.06
C GLU A 82 -19.22 14.58 16.50
N GLU A 83 -18.73 13.42 16.92
CA GLU A 83 -18.21 13.14 18.26
C GLU A 83 -17.00 12.21 18.18
N ALA A 84 -16.19 12.16 19.24
CA ALA A 84 -15.06 11.23 19.35
C ALA A 84 -15.53 9.76 19.14
N PRO A 85 -15.02 9.07 18.10
CA PRO A 85 -15.42 7.70 17.78
C PRO A 85 -15.15 6.72 18.92
N LYS A 86 -16.04 5.74 19.08
CA LYS A 86 -15.96 4.69 20.12
C LYS A 86 -16.14 3.28 19.57
N ARG A 87 -16.62 3.15 18.33
CA ARG A 87 -16.95 1.91 17.64
C ARG A 87 -16.31 1.94 16.27
N VAL A 88 -15.00 1.70 16.24
CA VAL A 88 -14.20 1.76 15.03
C VAL A 88 -14.19 0.40 14.34
N VAL A 89 -14.40 0.38 13.03
CA VAL A 89 -14.12 -0.78 12.16
C VAL A 89 -12.92 -0.47 11.27
N VAL A 90 -12.00 -1.43 11.13
CA VAL A 90 -10.77 -1.28 10.33
C VAL A 90 -10.73 -2.28 9.18
N LEU A 91 -10.32 -1.81 7.99
CA LEU A 91 -10.44 -2.55 6.74
C LEU A 91 -9.10 -3.01 6.11
N ASP A 92 -7.97 -2.78 6.78
CA ASP A 92 -6.67 -3.40 6.50
C ASP A 92 -5.90 -3.58 7.83
N THR A 93 -4.77 -4.27 7.75
CA THR A 93 -3.81 -4.50 8.84
C THR A 93 -3.11 -3.21 9.32
N GLY A 94 -2.90 -2.25 8.43
CA GLY A 94 -2.33 -0.94 8.79
C GLY A 94 -3.25 -0.18 9.73
N GLU A 95 -4.53 -0.02 9.35
CA GLU A 95 -5.49 0.68 10.22
C GLU A 95 -5.74 -0.09 11.53
N LEU A 96 -5.61 -1.42 11.54
CA LEU A 96 -5.65 -2.21 12.78
C LEU A 96 -4.48 -1.88 13.71
N ASP A 97 -3.26 -1.83 13.19
CA ASP A 97 -2.08 -1.42 13.96
C ASP A 97 -2.26 0.01 14.47
N ASP A 98 -2.66 0.94 13.60
CA ASP A 98 -2.87 2.35 13.90
C ASP A 98 -3.80 2.58 15.10
N VAL A 99 -4.99 1.96 15.09
CA VAL A 99 -5.95 2.12 16.20
C VAL A 99 -5.43 1.51 17.50
N LEU A 100 -4.74 0.37 17.42
CA LEU A 100 -4.17 -0.30 18.59
C LEU A 100 -3.01 0.51 19.20
N ALA A 101 -2.19 1.16 18.36
CA ALA A 101 -1.12 2.04 18.79
C ALA A 101 -1.65 3.26 19.55
N LEU A 102 -2.84 3.74 19.17
CA LEU A 102 -3.58 4.79 19.87
C LEU A 102 -4.38 4.27 21.08
N GLY A 103 -4.30 2.97 21.39
CA GLY A 103 -4.98 2.36 22.53
C GLY A 103 -6.48 2.10 22.31
N ILE A 104 -6.94 2.13 21.06
CA ILE A 104 -8.31 1.79 20.65
C ILE A 104 -8.37 0.34 20.17
N THR A 105 -9.17 -0.48 20.84
CA THR A 105 -9.55 -1.81 20.31
C THR A 105 -10.76 -1.64 19.39
N PRO A 106 -10.68 -1.98 18.10
CA PRO A 106 -11.81 -1.83 17.18
C PRO A 106 -12.93 -2.82 17.53
N VAL A 107 -14.15 -2.53 17.08
CA VAL A 107 -15.29 -3.46 17.22
C VAL A 107 -15.34 -4.48 16.09
N GLY A 108 -14.71 -4.17 14.94
CA GLY A 108 -14.59 -5.08 13.81
C GLY A 108 -13.30 -4.87 13.04
N MET A 109 -12.75 -5.97 12.53
CA MET A 109 -11.54 -5.96 11.71
C MET A 109 -11.62 -6.97 10.57
N VAL A 110 -10.90 -6.73 9.48
CA VAL A 110 -10.69 -7.74 8.43
C VAL A 110 -9.60 -8.74 8.83
N THR A 111 -9.58 -9.90 8.18
CA THR A 111 -8.46 -10.85 8.23
C THR A 111 -7.67 -10.89 6.91
N THR A 112 -6.42 -11.36 6.97
CA THR A 112 -5.55 -11.53 5.79
C THR A 112 -5.44 -12.98 5.33
N GLU A 113 -4.85 -13.18 4.15
CA GLU A 113 -4.48 -14.49 3.58
C GLU A 113 -3.00 -14.86 3.85
N GLY A 114 -2.34 -14.15 4.76
CA GLY A 114 -0.94 -14.41 5.13
C GLY A 114 -0.76 -15.72 5.91
N ALA A 115 0.41 -15.88 6.54
CA ALA A 115 0.66 -17.05 7.40
C ALA A 115 -0.34 -17.12 8.55
N HIS A 116 -0.77 -15.97 9.06
CA HIS A 116 -1.81 -15.83 10.08
C HIS A 116 -2.94 -14.90 9.59
N PRO A 117 -4.19 -15.13 10.06
CA PRO A 117 -5.33 -14.27 9.69
C PRO A 117 -5.20 -12.85 10.23
N VAL A 118 -4.45 -12.66 11.32
CA VAL A 118 -4.09 -11.38 11.92
C VAL A 118 -2.57 -11.41 12.13
N PRO A 119 -1.85 -10.31 11.90
CA PRO A 119 -0.43 -10.25 12.21
C PRO A 119 -0.14 -10.68 13.65
N SER A 120 0.80 -11.61 13.82
CA SER A 120 1.04 -12.29 15.10
C SER A 120 1.35 -11.35 16.27
N TYR A 121 1.96 -10.19 16.00
CA TYR A 121 2.27 -9.16 17.01
C TYR A 121 1.03 -8.40 17.52
N LEU A 122 -0.12 -8.50 16.83
CA LEU A 122 -1.38 -7.87 17.22
C LEU A 122 -2.41 -8.87 17.78
N ASP A 123 -2.26 -10.17 17.50
CA ASP A 123 -3.25 -11.23 17.79
C ASP A 123 -3.73 -11.21 19.26
N ASP A 124 -2.81 -11.02 20.20
CA ASP A 124 -3.13 -10.99 21.63
C ASP A 124 -4.11 -9.86 22.02
N GLN A 125 -4.08 -8.74 21.29
CA GLN A 125 -4.90 -7.55 21.56
C GLN A 125 -6.31 -7.66 20.96
N VAL A 126 -6.51 -8.55 19.97
CA VAL A 126 -7.73 -8.60 19.16
C VAL A 126 -8.55 -9.89 19.29
N LYS A 127 -8.24 -10.72 20.30
CA LYS A 127 -8.92 -12.01 20.56
C LYS A 127 -10.45 -11.94 20.66
N ASN A 128 -11.01 -10.76 20.98
CA ASN A 128 -12.45 -10.55 21.12
C ASN A 128 -13.01 -9.53 20.12
N VAL A 129 -12.28 -9.24 19.04
CA VAL A 129 -12.73 -8.36 17.96
C VAL A 129 -13.43 -9.21 16.91
N ASP A 130 -14.61 -8.77 16.46
CA ASP A 130 -15.36 -9.48 15.44
C ASP A 130 -14.69 -9.33 14.07
N THR A 131 -14.73 -10.40 13.26
CA THR A 131 -14.27 -10.33 11.88
C THR A 131 -15.39 -9.82 10.98
N VAL A 132 -15.05 -8.88 10.08
CA VAL A 132 -15.97 -8.33 9.07
C VAL A 132 -15.60 -8.80 7.66
N GLY A 133 -15.12 -10.03 7.56
CA GLY A 133 -14.64 -10.64 6.31
C GLY A 133 -13.13 -10.55 6.15
N THR A 134 -12.69 -10.70 4.90
CA THR A 134 -11.26 -10.65 4.54
C THR A 134 -10.93 -9.34 3.87
N ILE A 135 -9.65 -8.99 3.82
CA ILE A 135 -9.14 -7.81 3.10
C ILE A 135 -9.54 -7.77 1.61
N ASN A 136 -9.88 -8.92 1.01
CA ASN A 136 -10.29 -9.04 -0.39
C ASN A 136 -11.83 -9.17 -0.56
N GLU A 137 -12.54 -9.46 0.52
CA GLU A 137 -13.98 -9.74 0.52
C GLU A 137 -14.58 -9.25 1.85
N LEU A 138 -15.00 -7.99 1.87
CA LEU A 138 -15.63 -7.34 3.02
C LEU A 138 -17.08 -7.83 3.18
N ASP A 139 -17.48 -8.09 4.42
CA ASP A 139 -18.85 -8.41 4.79
C ASP A 139 -19.57 -7.13 5.27
N LEU A 140 -20.23 -6.43 4.34
CA LEU A 140 -20.96 -5.20 4.64
C LEU A 140 -22.11 -5.40 5.63
N GLU A 141 -22.72 -6.59 5.67
CA GLU A 141 -23.79 -6.89 6.63
C GLU A 141 -23.21 -6.99 8.04
N ALA A 142 -22.09 -7.71 8.21
CA ALA A 142 -21.37 -7.76 9.48
C ALA A 142 -20.88 -6.38 9.94
N ILE A 143 -20.36 -5.54 9.03
CA ILE A 143 -19.96 -4.15 9.37
C ILE A 143 -21.18 -3.37 9.89
N ALA A 144 -22.32 -3.44 9.21
CA ALA A 144 -23.53 -2.72 9.62
C ALA A 144 -24.09 -3.23 10.97
N GLU A 145 -24.04 -4.53 11.23
CA GLU A 145 -24.49 -5.14 12.49
C GLU A 145 -23.67 -4.68 13.70
N LEU A 146 -22.41 -4.31 13.49
CA LEU A 146 -21.54 -3.76 14.54
C LEU A 146 -21.86 -2.30 14.89
N GLU A 147 -22.76 -1.63 14.17
CA GLU A 147 -23.14 -0.22 14.39
C GLU A 147 -21.89 0.68 14.63
N PRO A 148 -20.93 0.73 13.69
CA PRO A 148 -19.74 1.56 13.85
C PRO A 148 -20.08 3.04 13.85
N ASP A 149 -19.25 3.84 14.51
CA ASP A 149 -19.29 5.31 14.44
C ASP A 149 -18.10 5.89 13.67
N LEU A 150 -17.18 5.04 13.20
CA LEU A 150 -16.12 5.35 12.25
C LEU A 150 -15.67 4.07 11.52
N ILE A 151 -15.46 4.16 10.20
CA ILE A 151 -14.83 3.12 9.38
C ILE A 151 -13.52 3.67 8.81
N LEU A 152 -12.43 2.91 9.00
CA LEU A 152 -11.08 3.26 8.53
C LEU A 152 -10.61 2.26 7.47
N GLY A 153 -10.03 2.76 6.39
CA GLY A 153 -9.46 1.91 5.34
C GLY A 153 -8.65 2.71 4.32
N SER A 154 -8.55 2.17 3.10
CA SER A 154 -7.84 2.84 2.01
C SER A 154 -8.58 2.76 0.68
N GLN A 155 -8.39 3.79 -0.14
CA GLN A 155 -8.90 3.86 -1.50
C GLN A 155 -8.38 2.67 -2.33
N LEU A 156 -7.10 2.32 -2.19
CA LEU A 156 -6.54 1.19 -2.91
C LEU A 156 -7.30 -0.13 -2.65
N ARG A 157 -7.79 -0.36 -1.43
CA ARG A 157 -8.44 -1.61 -1.03
C ARG A 157 -9.96 -1.62 -1.26
N ALA A 158 -10.63 -0.54 -0.87
CA ALA A 158 -12.08 -0.55 -0.67
C ALA A 158 -12.83 0.54 -1.44
N ASP A 159 -12.21 1.25 -2.39
CA ASP A 159 -12.85 2.37 -3.08
C ASP A 159 -14.18 2.02 -3.75
N THR A 160 -14.31 0.82 -4.33
CA THR A 160 -15.56 0.41 -4.98
C THR A 160 -16.72 0.19 -4.01
N LEU A 161 -16.44 0.14 -2.70
CA LEU A 161 -17.41 -0.05 -1.63
C LEU A 161 -17.56 1.22 -0.78
N HIS A 162 -16.91 2.32 -1.15
CA HIS A 162 -16.89 3.55 -0.34
C HIS A 162 -18.30 4.08 -0.07
N ASP A 163 -19.15 4.17 -1.09
CA ASP A 163 -20.51 4.70 -0.93
C ASP A 163 -21.37 3.81 -0.03
N GLU A 164 -21.21 2.49 -0.13
CA GLU A 164 -21.86 1.53 0.75
C GLU A 164 -21.36 1.66 2.20
N LEU A 165 -20.06 1.79 2.43
CA LEU A 165 -19.47 1.97 3.76
C LEU A 165 -19.88 3.31 4.40
N GLU A 166 -19.86 4.39 3.63
CA GLU A 166 -20.29 5.73 4.07
C GLU A 166 -21.79 5.75 4.44
N SER A 167 -22.60 4.89 3.80
CA SER A 167 -24.01 4.72 4.17
C SER A 167 -24.23 4.03 5.52
N ILE A 168 -23.21 3.32 6.02
CA ILE A 168 -23.22 2.64 7.32
C ILE A 168 -22.74 3.60 8.42
N ALA A 169 -21.59 4.25 8.23
CA ALA A 169 -20.97 5.16 9.20
C ALA A 169 -19.99 6.11 8.51
N PRO A 170 -19.61 7.23 9.15
CA PRO A 170 -18.52 8.08 8.68
C PRO A 170 -17.30 7.26 8.27
N THR A 171 -16.86 7.38 7.02
CA THR A 171 -15.76 6.60 6.46
C THR A 171 -14.58 7.51 6.09
N VAL A 172 -13.38 7.13 6.53
CA VAL A 172 -12.14 7.86 6.26
C VAL A 172 -11.15 6.92 5.60
N PHE A 173 -10.75 7.25 4.37
CA PHE A 173 -9.81 6.47 3.58
C PHE A 173 -8.47 7.16 3.37
N SER A 174 -7.39 6.46 3.69
CA SER A 174 -6.06 6.76 3.15
C SER A 174 -6.01 6.48 1.65
N ILE A 175 -4.95 6.91 0.96
CA ILE A 175 -4.79 6.58 -0.47
C ILE A 175 -4.42 5.10 -0.64
N ARG A 176 -3.44 4.62 0.14
CA ARG A 176 -2.94 3.25 0.09
C ARG A 176 -2.22 2.86 1.39
N PRO A 177 -2.22 1.58 1.77
CA PRO A 177 -1.38 1.08 2.84
C PRO A 177 0.09 0.98 2.39
N GLY A 178 1.03 0.74 3.31
CA GLY A 178 2.44 0.50 2.98
C GLY A 178 3.32 1.73 3.21
N PHE A 179 3.99 2.24 2.18
CA PHE A 179 5.00 3.29 2.40
C PHE A 179 4.46 4.62 3.00
N PRO A 180 3.21 5.06 2.79
CA PRO A 180 2.64 6.24 3.47
C PRO A 180 2.19 5.98 4.92
N TRP A 181 2.71 4.93 5.59
CA TRP A 181 2.15 4.49 6.89
C TRP A 181 2.19 5.59 7.97
N LYS A 182 3.21 6.47 7.97
CA LYS A 182 3.31 7.58 8.92
C LYS A 182 2.18 8.58 8.71
N GLU A 183 1.91 8.92 7.45
CA GLU A 183 0.84 9.83 7.05
C GLU A 183 -0.54 9.20 7.28
N ASN A 184 -0.69 7.89 6.99
CA ASN A 184 -1.90 7.14 7.29
C ASN A 184 -2.20 7.13 8.79
N PHE A 185 -1.19 6.86 9.62
CA PHE A 185 -1.31 6.85 11.07
C PHE A 185 -1.72 8.23 11.62
N MET A 186 -1.14 9.31 11.08
CA MET A 186 -1.56 10.67 11.43
C MET A 186 -3.02 10.94 11.02
N LEU A 187 -3.42 10.55 9.79
CA LEU A 187 -4.81 10.67 9.34
C LEU A 187 -5.78 9.91 10.25
N VAL A 188 -5.40 8.71 10.73
CA VAL A 188 -6.18 7.95 11.72
C VAL A 188 -6.26 8.69 13.05
N GLY A 189 -5.14 9.21 13.55
CA GLY A 189 -5.11 10.06 14.75
C GLY A 189 -6.04 11.27 14.63
N GLU A 190 -6.04 11.95 13.49
CA GLU A 190 -6.93 13.07 13.20
C GLU A 190 -8.40 12.65 13.04
N ALA A 191 -8.71 11.47 12.50
CA ALA A 191 -10.08 10.97 12.49
C ALA A 191 -10.60 10.67 13.91
N LEU A 192 -9.72 10.21 14.80
CA LEU A 192 -10.05 9.85 16.18
C LEU A 192 -9.99 11.04 17.16
N GLY A 193 -9.39 12.17 16.78
CA GLY A 193 -9.12 13.27 17.70
C GLY A 193 -7.98 12.99 18.68
N MET A 194 -7.00 12.21 18.24
CA MET A 194 -5.83 11.73 18.99
C MET A 194 -4.52 12.18 18.34
N GLU A 195 -4.48 13.40 17.81
CA GLU A 195 -3.34 13.95 17.08
C GLU A 195 -2.07 14.04 17.94
N ASN A 196 -2.24 14.36 19.23
CA ASN A 196 -1.11 14.45 20.16
C ASN A 196 -0.50 13.08 20.41
N GLU A 197 -1.35 12.06 20.66
CA GLU A 197 -0.93 10.68 20.87
C GLU A 197 -0.26 10.11 19.60
N ALA A 198 -0.81 10.38 18.42
CA ALA A 198 -0.19 9.99 17.16
C ALA A 198 1.19 10.67 16.96
N THR A 199 1.28 11.96 17.27
CA THR A 199 2.54 12.71 17.21
C THR A 199 3.58 12.14 18.17
N ASP A 200 3.19 11.79 19.40
CA ASP A 200 4.08 11.20 20.39
C ASP A 200 4.61 9.85 19.92
N VAL A 201 3.77 8.97 19.39
CA VAL A 201 4.17 7.66 18.82
C VAL A 201 5.15 7.83 17.66
N LEU A 202 4.90 8.78 16.74
CA LEU A 202 5.81 9.04 15.61
C LEU A 202 7.15 9.64 16.06
N ASN A 203 7.15 10.48 17.10
CA ASN A 203 8.39 11.01 17.69
C ASN A 203 9.20 9.92 18.38
N GLU A 204 8.56 8.98 19.07
CA GLU A 204 9.23 7.82 19.67
C GLU A 204 9.85 6.92 18.59
N TYR A 205 9.13 6.68 17.50
CA TYR A 205 9.65 5.96 16.34
C TYR A 205 10.86 6.68 15.72
N ALA A 206 10.76 7.98 15.43
CA ALA A 206 11.85 8.75 14.84
C ALA A 206 13.11 8.75 15.72
N LYS A 207 12.92 8.84 17.04
CA LYS A 207 14.01 8.72 18.00
C LYS A 207 14.69 7.34 17.92
N ALA A 208 13.93 6.27 17.75
CA ALA A 208 14.49 4.92 17.64
C ALA A 208 15.27 4.73 16.33
N THR A 209 14.81 5.29 15.21
CA THR A 209 15.55 5.24 13.93
C THR A 209 16.83 6.10 13.98
N ASP A 210 16.79 7.28 14.62
CA ASP A 210 17.99 8.10 14.85
C ASP A 210 19.02 7.34 15.72
N GLU A 211 18.56 6.66 16.78
CA GLU A 211 19.42 5.86 17.64
C GLU A 211 20.04 4.67 16.87
N LEU A 212 19.30 4.04 15.96
CA LEU A 212 19.80 2.96 15.09
C LEU A 212 20.89 3.47 14.12
N ASP A 213 20.68 4.63 13.47
CA ASP A 213 21.69 5.24 12.60
C ASP A 213 23.00 5.54 13.35
N GLU A 214 22.90 6.00 14.61
CA GLU A 214 24.06 6.29 15.44
C GLU A 214 24.83 5.03 15.90
N THR A 215 24.16 3.88 16.04
CA THR A 215 24.75 2.64 16.58
C THR A 215 25.34 1.73 15.50
N VAL A 216 24.79 1.75 14.28
CA VAL A 216 25.27 0.90 13.18
C VAL A 216 26.65 1.35 12.70
N GLU A 217 27.63 0.45 12.73
CA GLU A 217 28.98 0.76 12.23
C GLU A 217 29.08 0.63 10.70
N GLY A 218 29.63 1.67 10.06
CA GLY A 218 29.85 1.70 8.63
C GLY A 218 28.61 2.12 7.84
N GLU A 219 28.49 1.65 6.60
CA GLU A 219 27.35 1.95 5.72
C GLU A 219 26.89 0.65 5.04
N PRO A 220 26.39 -0.35 5.81
CA PRO A 220 25.99 -1.63 5.25
C PRO A 220 24.77 -1.47 4.34
N THR A 221 24.74 -2.26 3.27
CA THR A 221 23.56 -2.41 2.43
C THR A 221 22.62 -3.49 2.94
N ILE A 222 21.35 -3.16 3.10
CA ILE A 222 20.30 -4.04 3.61
C ILE A 222 19.43 -4.58 2.48
N SER A 223 19.47 -5.89 2.25
CA SER A 223 18.63 -6.59 1.28
C SER A 223 17.38 -7.17 1.93
N LEU A 224 16.23 -7.02 1.27
CA LEU A 224 14.92 -7.47 1.73
C LEU A 224 14.30 -8.40 0.69
N VAL A 225 14.16 -9.68 1.03
CA VAL A 225 13.83 -10.74 0.09
C VAL A 225 12.57 -11.47 0.54
N ARG A 226 11.50 -11.41 -0.26
CA ARG A 226 10.27 -12.16 0.00
C ARG A 226 10.05 -13.22 -1.06
N PHE A 227 10.03 -14.47 -0.66
CA PHE A 227 9.72 -15.60 -1.52
C PHE A 227 8.21 -15.68 -1.76
N MET A 228 7.82 -15.79 -3.02
CA MET A 228 6.45 -15.93 -3.49
C MET A 228 6.38 -17.17 -4.39
N PRO A 229 5.19 -17.73 -4.66
CA PRO A 229 5.05 -18.75 -5.69
C PRO A 229 5.60 -18.23 -7.05
N ASP A 230 6.55 -18.99 -7.60
CA ASP A 230 7.22 -18.78 -8.90
C ASP A 230 8.10 -17.51 -9.05
N ARG A 231 8.30 -16.71 -8.00
CA ARG A 231 9.11 -15.48 -8.05
C ARG A 231 9.62 -15.03 -6.69
N LEU A 232 10.64 -14.17 -6.67
CA LEU A 232 11.05 -13.44 -5.49
C LEU A 232 10.71 -11.95 -5.67
N ARG A 233 10.37 -11.30 -4.56
CA ARG A 233 10.29 -9.85 -4.47
C ARG A 233 11.49 -9.33 -3.70
N LEU A 234 12.28 -8.50 -4.37
CA LEU A 234 13.29 -7.69 -3.72
C LEU A 234 12.65 -6.34 -3.40
N TYR A 235 12.33 -6.10 -2.13
CA TYR A 235 11.52 -4.93 -1.75
C TYR A 235 12.28 -3.63 -2.01
N GLY A 236 11.59 -2.60 -2.48
CA GLY A 236 12.19 -1.29 -2.80
C GLY A 236 11.96 -0.25 -1.71
N ASN A 237 12.27 1.00 -2.01
CA ASN A 237 12.15 2.13 -1.07
C ASN A 237 10.69 2.50 -0.79
N LYS A 238 9.76 2.23 -1.73
CA LYS A 238 8.33 2.48 -1.55
C LYS A 238 7.63 1.27 -0.92
N SER A 239 8.18 0.81 0.20
CA SER A 239 7.60 -0.19 1.10
C SER A 239 7.71 0.28 2.55
N LEU A 240 6.99 -0.34 3.50
CA LEU A 240 7.13 -0.01 4.92
C LEU A 240 8.60 -0.08 5.37
N ILE A 241 9.25 -1.24 5.18
CA ILE A 241 10.65 -1.44 5.57
C ILE A 241 11.57 -0.51 4.78
N GLY A 242 11.27 -0.24 3.50
CA GLY A 242 12.02 0.74 2.71
C GLY A 242 12.03 2.12 3.34
N VAL A 243 10.89 2.57 3.88
CA VAL A 243 10.78 3.84 4.63
C VAL A 243 11.52 3.76 5.96
N ILE A 244 11.44 2.64 6.69
CA ILE A 244 12.17 2.46 7.96
C ILE A 244 13.69 2.53 7.74
N LEU A 245 14.20 1.90 6.69
CA LEU A 245 15.61 1.94 6.36
C LEU A 245 16.07 3.34 5.94
N ASP A 246 15.25 4.08 5.17
CA ASP A 246 15.53 5.47 4.81
C ASP A 246 15.54 6.40 6.04
N ASP A 247 14.56 6.25 6.94
CA ASP A 247 14.48 6.99 8.21
C ASP A 247 15.70 6.70 9.12
N ALA A 248 16.23 5.49 9.08
CA ALA A 248 17.41 5.07 9.86
C ALA A 248 18.75 5.23 9.11
N GLY A 249 18.78 5.93 7.96
CA GLY A 249 20.02 6.17 7.21
C GLY A 249 20.66 4.93 6.56
N LEU A 250 19.94 3.80 6.51
CA LEU A 250 20.47 2.51 6.05
C LEU A 250 20.35 2.35 4.53
N ALA A 251 21.47 2.06 3.89
CA ALA A 251 21.53 1.92 2.44
C ALA A 251 20.91 0.61 1.93
N ARG A 252 20.54 0.59 0.65
CA ARG A 252 20.03 -0.58 -0.07
C ARG A 252 21.02 -1.03 -1.16
N PRO A 253 21.04 -2.32 -1.53
CA PRO A 253 21.70 -2.76 -2.75
C PRO A 253 21.10 -2.06 -3.98
N GLU A 254 21.89 -1.79 -5.03
CA GLU A 254 21.45 -1.07 -6.24
C GLU A 254 20.19 -1.68 -6.88
N ALA A 255 20.05 -3.01 -6.85
CA ALA A 255 18.88 -3.71 -7.38
C ALA A 255 17.56 -3.43 -6.60
N GLN A 256 17.68 -2.89 -5.38
CA GLN A 256 16.60 -2.60 -4.45
C GLN A 256 16.47 -1.11 -4.13
N ASP A 257 17.47 -0.30 -4.47
CA ASP A 257 17.41 1.15 -4.39
C ASP A 257 16.57 1.73 -5.55
N VAL A 258 15.27 1.43 -5.50
CA VAL A 258 14.29 1.83 -6.50
C VAL A 258 13.08 2.48 -5.81
N ALA A 259 12.51 3.49 -6.47
CA ALA A 259 11.28 4.16 -6.02
C ALA A 259 10.01 3.34 -6.33
N GLU A 260 10.06 2.05 -6.06
CA GLU A 260 9.01 1.05 -6.32
C GLU A 260 8.75 0.21 -5.07
N LEU A 261 7.63 -0.51 -5.03
CA LEU A 261 7.33 -1.43 -3.92
C LEU A 261 8.35 -2.58 -3.86
N ALA A 262 8.66 -3.16 -5.02
CA ALA A 262 9.61 -4.25 -5.16
C ALA A 262 10.03 -4.44 -6.63
N VAL A 263 11.21 -5.01 -6.83
CA VAL A 263 11.61 -5.65 -8.09
C VAL A 263 11.29 -7.14 -8.01
N GLU A 264 10.61 -7.66 -9.03
CA GLU A 264 10.34 -9.10 -9.13
C GLU A 264 11.43 -9.79 -9.95
N ILE A 265 12.05 -10.83 -9.38
CA ILE A 265 13.05 -11.67 -10.06
C ILE A 265 12.59 -13.13 -10.08
N SER A 266 13.09 -13.90 -11.04
CA SER A 266 12.87 -15.35 -11.06
C SER A 266 13.80 -16.05 -10.05
N PRO A 267 13.42 -17.23 -9.52
CA PRO A 267 14.26 -17.99 -8.59
C PRO A 267 15.67 -18.31 -9.11
N GLU A 268 15.86 -18.39 -10.43
CA GLU A 268 17.17 -18.63 -11.03
C GLU A 268 18.15 -17.46 -10.88
N ASN A 269 17.65 -16.26 -10.60
CA ASN A 269 18.41 -15.02 -10.44
C ASN A 269 18.65 -14.67 -8.95
N LEU A 270 18.61 -15.67 -8.06
CA LEU A 270 18.75 -15.49 -6.61
C LEU A 270 20.03 -14.75 -6.19
N ASP A 271 21.08 -14.79 -7.01
CA ASP A 271 22.32 -14.04 -6.80
C ASP A 271 22.12 -12.51 -6.78
N GLN A 272 21.01 -12.00 -7.36
CA GLN A 272 20.65 -10.58 -7.33
C GLN A 272 20.03 -10.15 -5.98
N ALA A 273 19.74 -11.10 -5.09
CA ALA A 273 19.13 -10.84 -3.78
C ALA A 273 20.16 -10.48 -2.68
N GLY A 274 21.42 -10.30 -3.04
CA GLY A 274 22.50 -10.01 -2.08
C GLY A 274 22.47 -8.58 -1.51
N GLY A 275 23.20 -8.42 -0.41
CA GLY A 275 23.53 -7.18 0.30
C GLY A 275 24.65 -7.47 1.30
N ASP A 276 25.03 -6.51 2.13
CA ASP A 276 25.89 -6.80 3.30
C ASP A 276 25.13 -7.58 4.37
N TYR A 277 23.81 -7.33 4.46
CA TYR A 277 22.84 -8.08 5.25
C TYR A 277 21.67 -8.49 4.35
N VAL A 278 21.11 -9.68 4.58
CA VAL A 278 19.93 -10.18 3.86
C VAL A 278 18.87 -10.59 4.86
N PHE A 279 17.75 -9.87 4.89
CA PHE A 279 16.56 -10.28 5.62
C PHE A 279 15.58 -10.92 4.65
N TYR A 280 15.18 -12.17 4.94
CA TYR A 280 14.35 -12.93 4.03
C TYR A 280 13.16 -13.61 4.71
N THR A 281 12.10 -13.84 3.94
CA THR A 281 10.90 -14.53 4.43
C THR A 281 10.06 -15.11 3.29
N SER A 282 8.97 -15.81 3.61
CA SER A 282 8.02 -16.38 2.66
C SER A 282 6.62 -15.83 2.90
N TYR A 283 5.91 -15.48 1.83
CA TYR A 283 4.48 -15.18 1.90
C TYR A 283 3.67 -16.48 2.00
N GLY A 284 3.41 -16.90 3.23
CA GLY A 284 2.78 -18.19 3.54
C GLY A 284 3.78 -19.34 3.56
N ASP A 285 3.33 -20.54 3.17
CA ASP A 285 4.09 -21.78 3.32
C ASP A 285 5.44 -21.78 2.55
N PRO A 286 6.59 -21.93 3.25
CA PRO A 286 7.94 -21.92 2.63
C PRO A 286 8.21 -23.03 1.61
N GLU A 287 7.52 -24.17 1.70
CA GLU A 287 7.65 -25.23 0.69
C GLU A 287 6.91 -24.83 -0.60
N ALA A 288 5.73 -24.24 -0.47
CA ALA A 288 4.91 -23.76 -1.59
C ALA A 288 5.53 -22.56 -2.33
N THR A 289 6.23 -21.67 -1.63
CA THR A 289 6.92 -20.53 -2.25
C THR A 289 8.29 -20.88 -2.83
N GLY A 290 8.82 -22.08 -2.50
CA GLY A 290 10.15 -22.52 -2.91
C GLY A 290 11.28 -21.97 -2.05
N GLU A 291 11.00 -21.23 -0.97
CA GLU A 291 11.99 -20.76 -0.01
C GLU A 291 12.89 -21.91 0.47
N THR A 292 12.30 -23.01 0.94
CA THR A 292 13.02 -24.18 1.48
C THR A 292 14.07 -24.73 0.51
N ALA A 293 13.72 -24.80 -0.78
CA ALA A 293 14.61 -25.30 -1.82
C ALA A 293 15.70 -24.28 -2.16
N ALA A 294 15.34 -22.99 -2.24
CA ALA A 294 16.26 -21.91 -2.56
C ALA A 294 17.36 -21.77 -1.49
N VAL A 295 17.00 -21.70 -0.21
CA VAL A 295 17.96 -21.50 0.89
C VAL A 295 18.86 -22.71 1.15
N SER A 296 18.47 -23.89 0.64
CA SER A 296 19.31 -25.10 0.66
C SER A 296 20.23 -25.23 -0.55
N GLY A 297 20.09 -24.34 -1.54
CA GLY A 297 20.78 -24.41 -2.83
C GLY A 297 22.13 -23.71 -2.85
N SER A 298 22.99 -24.09 -3.79
CA SER A 298 24.33 -23.51 -3.93
C SER A 298 24.32 -22.02 -4.34
N GLN A 299 23.25 -21.55 -4.97
CA GLN A 299 23.10 -20.13 -5.31
C GLN A 299 22.94 -19.29 -4.04
N TRP A 300 22.14 -19.75 -3.07
CA TRP A 300 21.99 -19.09 -1.78
C TRP A 300 23.31 -19.09 -0.99
N SER A 301 23.95 -20.26 -0.89
CA SER A 301 25.24 -20.37 -0.17
C SER A 301 26.38 -19.55 -0.78
N GLY A 302 26.24 -19.07 -2.03
CA GLY A 302 27.22 -18.20 -2.68
C GLY A 302 26.94 -16.71 -2.53
N ILE A 303 25.84 -16.32 -1.86
CA ILE A 303 25.58 -14.92 -1.51
C ILE A 303 26.52 -14.54 -0.37
N LYS A 304 27.25 -13.43 -0.51
CA LYS A 304 28.26 -13.02 0.48
C LYS A 304 27.70 -12.88 1.90
N ALA A 305 26.54 -12.25 2.07
CA ALA A 305 25.88 -12.18 3.38
C ALA A 305 25.60 -13.57 3.98
N VAL A 306 25.28 -14.57 3.17
CA VAL A 306 25.08 -15.95 3.65
C VAL A 306 26.41 -16.58 4.08
N GLU A 307 27.48 -16.37 3.31
CA GLU A 307 28.82 -16.83 3.67
C GLU A 307 29.34 -16.20 4.97
N ASP A 308 28.96 -14.95 5.23
CA ASP A 308 29.37 -14.15 6.38
C ASP A 308 28.41 -14.28 7.59
N ASP A 309 27.47 -15.24 7.57
CA ASP A 309 26.43 -15.47 8.61
C ASP A 309 25.53 -14.24 8.89
N ARG A 310 25.28 -13.41 7.86
CA ARG A 310 24.48 -12.17 7.86
C ARG A 310 23.18 -12.27 7.05
N ALA A 311 22.67 -13.49 6.88
CA ALA A 311 21.37 -13.74 6.25
C ALA A 311 20.38 -14.25 7.30
N PHE A 312 19.33 -13.48 7.56
CA PHE A 312 18.39 -13.71 8.66
C PHE A 312 16.99 -13.95 8.12
N ARG A 313 16.37 -15.05 8.56
CA ARG A 313 14.96 -15.28 8.30
C ARG A 313 14.13 -14.46 9.28
N VAL A 314 13.20 -13.66 8.78
CA VAL A 314 12.33 -12.79 9.59
C VAL A 314 10.86 -13.21 9.48
N GLU A 315 10.05 -12.78 10.44
CA GLU A 315 8.61 -13.04 10.44
C GLU A 315 7.90 -12.15 9.40
N ASP A 316 7.23 -12.80 8.44
CA ASP A 316 6.56 -12.14 7.30
C ASP A 316 5.45 -11.18 7.76
N ASP A 317 4.70 -11.59 8.77
CA ASP A 317 3.58 -10.85 9.33
C ASP A 317 3.99 -9.52 9.96
N VAL A 318 5.20 -9.47 10.53
CA VAL A 318 5.78 -8.25 11.13
C VAL A 318 6.40 -7.41 10.03
N TRP A 319 7.38 -7.98 9.32
CA TRP A 319 8.24 -7.21 8.42
C TRP A 319 7.52 -6.77 7.14
N PHE A 320 6.67 -7.61 6.56
CA PHE A 320 6.11 -7.37 5.22
C PHE A 320 4.59 -7.17 5.18
N LEU A 321 3.89 -7.49 6.27
CA LEU A 321 2.44 -7.27 6.43
C LEU A 321 2.09 -6.37 7.63
N GLY A 322 3.05 -5.99 8.48
CA GLY A 322 2.81 -5.07 9.58
C GLY A 322 2.86 -3.63 9.11
N LEU A 323 1.74 -3.08 8.64
CA LEU A 323 1.73 -1.81 7.89
C LEU A 323 1.48 -0.57 8.75
N GLY A 324 1.79 -0.60 10.04
CA GLY A 324 1.59 0.50 11.00
C GLY A 324 2.72 0.65 12.03
N PRO A 325 2.55 1.57 13.01
CA PRO A 325 3.61 2.00 13.92
C PRO A 325 4.11 0.94 14.89
N ILE A 326 3.27 0.01 15.38
CA ILE A 326 3.71 -1.06 16.28
C ILE A 326 4.66 -1.99 15.51
N GLY A 327 4.27 -2.42 14.31
CA GLY A 327 5.11 -3.21 13.42
C GLY A 327 6.41 -2.50 13.05
N ALA A 328 6.33 -1.20 12.70
CA ALA A 328 7.50 -0.40 12.37
C ALA A 328 8.51 -0.33 13.52
N LYS A 329 8.03 -0.08 14.75
CA LYS A 329 8.91 -0.07 15.93
C LYS A 329 9.55 -1.44 16.18
N GLN A 330 8.81 -2.53 16.02
CA GLN A 330 9.36 -3.88 16.19
C GLN A 330 10.46 -4.18 15.16
N ILE A 331 10.30 -3.72 13.91
CA ILE A 331 11.34 -3.88 12.88
C ILE A 331 12.59 -3.08 13.23
N VAL A 332 12.46 -1.86 13.77
CA VAL A 332 13.61 -1.07 14.25
C VAL A 332 14.33 -1.80 15.38
N ASP A 333 13.59 -2.33 16.36
CA ASP A 333 14.17 -3.11 17.47
C ASP A 333 14.89 -4.38 16.96
N ASP A 334 14.31 -5.08 15.98
CA ASP A 334 14.94 -6.25 15.35
C ASP A 334 16.22 -5.84 14.59
N LEU A 335 16.18 -4.76 13.80
CA LEU A 335 17.34 -4.24 13.06
C LEU A 335 18.48 -3.88 14.01
N ASP A 336 18.21 -3.20 15.12
CA ASP A 336 19.21 -2.89 16.15
C ASP A 336 19.88 -4.18 16.65
N GLY A 337 19.09 -5.19 17.00
CA GLY A 337 19.61 -6.48 17.47
C GLY A 337 20.38 -7.31 16.44
N TYR A 338 20.15 -7.10 15.13
CA TYR A 338 20.87 -7.80 14.07
C TYR A 338 22.11 -7.05 13.57
N LEU A 339 22.10 -5.71 13.65
CA LEU A 339 23.14 -4.86 13.07
C LEU A 339 24.16 -4.39 14.11
N THR A 340 23.84 -4.43 15.39
CA THR A 340 24.72 -4.02 16.49
C THR A 340 25.08 -5.24 17.34
N ASP A 341 26.38 -5.48 17.53
CA ASP A 341 26.94 -6.69 18.19
C ASP A 341 26.46 -6.94 19.64
#